data_AF-A0AAV5Q1X7-F1
#
_entry.id   AF-A0AAV5Q1X7-F1
#
_cell.length_a   1.000
_cell.length_b   1.000
_cell.length_c   1.000
_cell.angle_alpha   90.00
_cell.angle_beta   90.00
_cell.angle_gamma   90.00
#
_symmetry.space_group_name_H-M   'P 1'
#
loop_
_entity.id
_entity.type
_entity.pdbx_description
1 polymer ?
#
loop_
_entity_poly.entity_id
_entity_poly.type
_entity_poly.pdbx_seq_one_letter_code
_entity_poly.pdbx_strand_id
1 'polypeptide(L)'
;MASESSMPQVTPADQGLLNQFSTQIRHRDRLAAVLSQLEFEKEQVDDLSLELEMIDDEKVSWIPSGTSALNGISTITNTLNASRVDNTEGAIAHECFVKLSVEETLERLEQRGELLDREIDETKTKVESLDTTLKELKTTLYAKFGDGINLER
;
A
#
# COMPACT_ATOMS: atom_id res chain seq x y z
N MET A 1 42.01 -33.23 -21.03
CA MET A 1 41.38 -33.49 -19.72
C MET A 1 40.94 -32.14 -19.20
N ALA A 2 39.69 -31.76 -19.46
CA ALA A 2 39.15 -30.48 -19.00
C ALA A 2 38.50 -30.70 -17.63
N SER A 3 38.90 -29.89 -16.68
CA SER A 3 38.51 -29.91 -15.28
C SER A 3 36.98 -29.99 -15.12
N GLU A 4 36.49 -31.02 -14.43
CA GLU A 4 35.14 -31.02 -13.88
C GLU A 4 35.05 -29.85 -12.90
N SER A 5 34.31 -28.81 -13.28
CA SER A 5 33.85 -27.77 -12.37
C SER A 5 32.93 -28.43 -11.35
N SER A 6 33.52 -28.99 -10.29
CA SER A 6 32.78 -29.55 -9.17
C SER A 6 31.99 -28.43 -8.51
N MET A 7 30.67 -28.44 -8.71
CA MET A 7 29.78 -27.49 -8.03
C MET A 7 29.92 -27.70 -6.51
N PRO A 8 30.09 -26.62 -5.72
CA PRO A 8 30.16 -26.74 -4.27
C PRO A 8 28.87 -27.38 -3.75
N GLN A 9 29.00 -28.46 -2.96
CA GLN A 9 27.83 -29.12 -2.37
C GLN A 9 27.11 -28.17 -1.42
N VAL A 10 25.81 -27.98 -1.64
CA VAL A 10 24.95 -27.15 -0.80
C VAL A 10 24.82 -27.82 0.57
N THR A 11 25.29 -27.14 1.62
CA THR A 11 25.15 -27.66 2.99
C THR A 11 23.74 -27.40 3.54
N PRO A 12 23.30 -28.11 4.58
CA PRO A 12 22.02 -27.83 5.23
C PRO A 12 21.87 -26.39 5.73
N ALA A 13 22.97 -25.75 6.17
CA ALA A 13 22.98 -24.35 6.58
C ALA A 13 22.72 -23.40 5.39
N ASP A 14 23.19 -23.77 4.21
CA ASP A 14 23.04 -22.98 2.99
C ASP A 14 21.63 -23.05 2.42
N GLN A 15 20.98 -24.19 2.55
CA GLN A 15 19.55 -24.30 2.26
C GLN A 15 18.73 -23.35 3.14
N GLY A 16 19.15 -23.14 4.40
CA GLY A 16 18.56 -22.14 5.30
C GLY A 16 18.69 -20.72 4.76
N LEU A 17 19.87 -20.33 4.30
CA LEU A 17 20.13 -19.02 3.69
C LEU A 17 19.35 -18.80 2.39
N LEU A 18 19.25 -19.83 1.53
CA LEU A 18 18.46 -19.78 0.29
C LEU A 18 16.96 -19.62 0.56
N ASN A 19 16.45 -20.33 1.58
CA ASN A 19 15.06 -20.19 2.02
C ASN A 19 14.81 -18.79 2.58
N GLN A 20 15.72 -18.28 3.42
CA GLN A 20 15.62 -16.94 3.98
C GLN A 20 15.65 -15.86 2.88
N PHE A 21 16.54 -15.98 1.90
CA PHE A 21 16.60 -15.09 0.74
C PHE A 21 15.28 -15.07 -0.04
N SER A 22 14.72 -16.26 -0.32
CA SER A 22 13.42 -16.39 -0.99
C SER A 22 12.27 -15.75 -0.19
N THR A 23 12.30 -15.87 1.14
CA THR A 23 11.32 -15.22 2.02
C THR A 23 11.47 -13.70 2.00
N GLN A 24 12.70 -13.18 2.06
CA GLN A 24 12.97 -11.74 2.05
C GLN A 24 12.55 -11.11 0.72
N ILE A 25 12.77 -11.77 -0.43
CA ILE A 25 12.28 -11.30 -1.73
C ILE A 25 10.76 -11.16 -1.70
N ARG A 26 10.03 -12.20 -1.27
CA ARG A 26 8.56 -12.15 -1.21
C ARG A 26 8.05 -11.04 -0.28
N HIS A 27 8.76 -10.81 0.83
CA HIS A 27 8.41 -9.75 1.77
C HIS A 27 8.63 -8.36 1.13
N ARG A 28 9.77 -8.15 0.47
CA ARG A 28 10.09 -6.93 -0.29
C ARG A 28 9.06 -6.69 -1.39
N ASP A 29 8.73 -7.70 -2.19
CA ASP A 29 7.75 -7.60 -3.28
C ASP A 29 6.36 -7.22 -2.74
N ARG A 30 5.96 -7.79 -1.60
CA ARG A 30 4.70 -7.45 -0.94
C ARG A 30 4.70 -6.00 -0.46
N LEU A 31 5.77 -5.54 0.19
CA LEU A 31 5.85 -4.15 0.66
C LEU A 31 5.93 -3.16 -0.49
N ALA A 32 6.60 -3.48 -1.58
CA ALA A 32 6.62 -2.66 -2.79
C ALA A 32 5.22 -2.55 -3.42
N ALA A 33 4.45 -3.63 -3.44
CA ALA A 33 3.06 -3.60 -3.89
C ALA A 33 2.17 -2.75 -2.96
N VAL A 34 2.38 -2.84 -1.64
CA VAL A 34 1.67 -1.99 -0.66
C VAL A 34 2.04 -0.51 -0.86
N LEU A 35 3.33 -0.19 -1.05
CA LEU A 35 3.80 1.16 -1.32
C LEU A 35 3.10 1.75 -2.54
N SER A 36 3.07 1.02 -3.66
CA SER A 36 2.38 1.47 -4.87
C SER A 36 0.87 1.68 -4.64
N GLN A 37 0.24 0.87 -3.79
CA GLN A 37 -1.18 1.03 -3.47
C GLN A 37 -1.43 2.27 -2.60
N LEU A 38 -0.54 2.58 -1.65
CA LEU A 38 -0.61 3.77 -0.82
C LEU A 38 -0.38 5.05 -1.64
N GLU A 39 0.60 5.04 -2.55
CA GLU A 39 0.84 6.16 -3.49
C GLU A 39 -0.39 6.43 -4.36
N PHE A 40 -1.03 5.37 -4.88
CA PHE A 40 -2.29 5.51 -5.63
C PHE A 40 -3.46 6.01 -4.78
N GLU A 41 -3.54 5.62 -3.51
CA GLU A 41 -4.56 6.16 -2.60
C GLU A 41 -4.32 7.65 -2.32
N LYS A 42 -3.06 8.07 -2.16
CA LYS A 42 -2.68 9.46 -1.95
C LYS A 42 -3.05 10.33 -3.16
N GLU A 43 -2.75 9.86 -4.37
CA GLU A 43 -3.15 10.53 -5.62
C GLU A 43 -4.66 10.74 -5.69
N GLN A 44 -5.45 9.69 -5.39
CA GLN A 44 -6.91 9.84 -5.35
C GLN A 44 -7.37 10.86 -4.31
N VAL A 45 -6.78 10.88 -3.11
CA VAL A 45 -7.12 11.88 -2.08
C VAL A 45 -6.81 13.31 -2.55
N ASP A 46 -5.69 13.49 -3.24
CA ASP A 46 -5.28 14.80 -3.76
C ASP A 46 -6.19 15.27 -4.91
N ASP A 47 -6.55 14.37 -5.83
CA ASP A 47 -7.49 14.65 -6.92
C ASP A 47 -8.86 15.06 -6.36
N LEU A 48 -9.38 14.34 -5.37
CA LEU A 48 -10.64 14.67 -4.71
C LEU A 48 -10.60 16.02 -3.99
N SER A 49 -9.46 16.34 -3.37
CA SER A 49 -9.29 17.61 -2.68
C SER A 49 -9.33 18.78 -3.68
N LEU A 50 -8.62 18.64 -4.81
CA LEU A 50 -8.63 19.64 -5.88
C LEU A 50 -10.03 19.80 -6.50
N GLU A 51 -10.74 18.70 -6.76
CA GLU A 51 -12.11 18.75 -7.27
C GLU A 51 -13.05 19.49 -6.31
N LEU A 52 -12.93 19.27 -5.00
CA LEU A 52 -13.74 19.94 -3.98
C LEU A 52 -13.40 21.42 -3.84
N GLU A 53 -12.13 21.81 -3.94
CA GLU A 53 -11.71 23.22 -3.96
C GLU A 53 -12.24 23.99 -5.18
N MET A 54 -12.50 23.30 -6.29
CA MET A 54 -13.09 23.88 -7.49
C MET A 54 -14.62 24.07 -7.40
N ILE A 55 -15.27 23.53 -6.37
CA ILE A 55 -16.71 23.74 -6.14
C ILE A 55 -16.89 25.09 -5.44
N ASP A 56 -17.38 26.09 -6.16
CA ASP A 56 -17.83 27.34 -5.55
C ASP A 56 -18.91 27.05 -4.48
N ASP A 57 -18.76 27.64 -3.30
CA ASP A 57 -19.60 27.52 -2.08
C ASP A 57 -21.12 27.68 -2.32
N GLU A 58 -21.53 28.20 -3.47
CA GLU A 58 -22.92 28.52 -3.80
C GLU A 58 -23.65 27.41 -4.59
N LYS A 59 -22.99 26.30 -4.94
CA LYS A 59 -23.61 25.17 -5.67
C LYS A 59 -23.26 23.82 -5.07
N VAL A 60 -23.76 23.55 -3.85
CA VAL A 60 -23.96 22.16 -3.41
C VAL A 60 -25.14 21.58 -4.19
N SER A 61 -24.92 21.31 -5.48
CA SER A 61 -25.84 20.57 -6.34
C SER A 61 -25.68 19.10 -6.02
N TRP A 62 -26.63 18.56 -5.26
CA TRP A 62 -26.91 17.14 -5.01
C TRP A 62 -26.00 16.19 -5.82
N ILE A 63 -24.87 15.79 -5.23
CA ILE A 63 -23.92 14.88 -5.89
C ILE A 63 -24.42 13.46 -5.61
N PRO A 64 -24.83 12.67 -6.63
CA PRO A 64 -25.27 11.30 -6.43
C PRO A 64 -24.14 10.44 -5.88
N SER A 65 -24.45 9.54 -4.95
CA SER A 65 -23.51 8.62 -4.30
C SER A 65 -22.76 7.68 -5.26
N GLY A 66 -23.16 7.63 -6.54
CA GLY A 66 -22.49 6.86 -7.60
C GLY A 66 -21.41 7.63 -8.36
N THR A 67 -21.14 8.89 -8.00
CA THR A 67 -20.00 9.63 -8.57
C THR A 67 -18.71 9.07 -8.01
N SER A 68 -17.74 8.82 -8.90
CA SER A 68 -16.44 8.25 -8.52
C SER A 68 -15.74 9.07 -7.43
N ALA A 69 -16.02 10.39 -7.39
CA ALA A 69 -15.51 11.31 -6.39
C ALA A 69 -15.94 10.96 -4.94
N LEU A 70 -17.19 10.53 -4.74
CA LEU A 70 -17.71 10.18 -3.41
C LEU A 70 -17.39 8.74 -2.99
N ASN A 71 -16.94 7.86 -3.88
CA ASN A 71 -16.58 6.48 -3.51
C ASN A 71 -15.36 6.45 -2.56
N GLY A 72 -14.42 7.38 -2.73
CA GLY A 72 -13.33 7.61 -1.77
C GLY A 72 -13.85 8.06 -0.40
N ILE A 73 -14.79 9.02 -0.41
CA ILE A 73 -15.38 9.61 0.82
C ILE A 73 -16.32 8.62 1.56
N SER A 74 -17.04 7.76 0.84
CA SER A 74 -17.92 6.71 1.38
C SER A 74 -17.12 5.65 2.17
N THR A 75 -15.91 5.34 1.72
CA THR A 75 -15.01 4.40 2.42
C THR A 75 -14.48 5.02 3.73
N ILE A 76 -14.16 6.32 3.72
CA ILE A 76 -13.69 7.06 4.90
C ILE A 76 -14.82 7.24 5.94
N THR A 77 -16.06 7.46 5.50
CA THR A 77 -17.20 7.65 6.42
C THR A 77 -17.71 6.34 7.04
N ASN A 78 -17.69 5.22 6.30
CA ASN A 78 -18.14 3.92 6.82
C ASN A 78 -17.24 3.34 7.94
N THR A 79 -15.95 3.70 7.97
CA THR A 79 -15.04 3.26 9.05
C THR A 79 -15.22 4.04 10.35
N LEU A 80 -15.79 5.25 10.30
CA LEU A 80 -15.99 6.11 11.47
C LEU A 80 -17.41 6.04 12.08
N ASN A 81 -18.42 5.59 11.32
CA ASN A 81 -19.81 5.50 11.78
C ASN A 81 -20.22 4.15 12.40
N ALA A 82 -19.28 3.23 12.65
CA ALA A 82 -19.56 1.93 13.27
C ALA A 82 -19.98 1.98 14.77
N SER A 83 -20.45 3.13 15.28
CA SER A 83 -20.84 3.29 16.69
C SER A 83 -22.20 3.94 16.93
N ARG A 84 -23.09 4.04 15.93
CA ARG A 84 -24.47 4.49 16.21
C ARG A 84 -25.52 3.78 15.37
N VAL A 85 -25.75 2.51 15.70
CA VAL A 85 -26.99 1.81 15.37
C VAL A 85 -28.00 2.20 16.45
N ASP A 86 -28.81 3.22 16.18
CA ASP A 86 -30.06 3.42 16.92
C ASP A 86 -31.24 3.03 16.02
N ASN A 87 -32.07 2.18 16.61
CA ASN A 87 -33.20 1.48 16.01
C ASN A 87 -34.25 2.44 15.44
N THR A 88 -34.49 2.36 14.13
CA THR A 88 -35.82 2.61 13.55
C THR A 88 -36.03 1.70 12.34
N GLU A 89 -37.14 0.98 12.38
CA GLU A 89 -37.55 -0.05 11.43
C GLU A 89 -37.70 0.51 10.00
N GLY A 90 -37.19 -0.25 9.03
CA GLY A 90 -37.74 -0.30 7.67
C GLY A 90 -37.45 0.88 6.73
N ALA A 91 -36.22 0.97 6.22
CA ALA A 91 -35.97 1.37 4.82
C ALA A 91 -34.54 1.03 4.42
N ILE A 92 -34.39 0.58 3.18
CA ILE A 92 -33.18 0.12 2.52
C ILE A 92 -32.08 1.18 2.65
N ALA A 93 -31.01 0.88 3.40
CA ALA A 93 -29.80 1.69 3.41
C ALA A 93 -29.06 1.48 2.08
N HIS A 94 -29.37 2.28 1.07
CA HIS A 94 -28.57 2.35 -0.16
C HIS A 94 -28.01 3.74 -0.47
N GLU A 95 -28.41 4.78 0.27
CA GLU A 95 -27.84 6.12 0.09
C GLU A 95 -27.79 6.84 1.45
N CYS A 96 -26.67 6.70 2.18
CA CYS A 96 -26.44 7.40 3.44
C CYS A 96 -25.77 8.75 3.13
N PHE A 97 -26.56 9.82 3.08
CA PHE A 97 -26.04 11.19 2.93
C PHE A 97 -25.57 11.71 4.29
N VAL A 98 -24.26 11.75 4.53
CA VAL A 98 -23.70 12.55 5.62
C VAL A 98 -23.50 13.97 5.09
N LYS A 99 -24.25 14.94 5.62
CA LYS A 99 -24.06 16.36 5.30
C LYS A 99 -22.83 16.86 6.04
N LEU A 100 -21.64 16.56 5.53
CA LEU A 100 -20.43 17.30 5.88
C LEU A 100 -20.38 18.54 4.97
N SER A 101 -20.01 19.69 5.54
CA SER A 101 -19.64 20.85 4.73
C SER A 101 -18.40 20.52 3.89
N VAL A 102 -18.21 21.26 2.78
CA VAL A 102 -17.01 21.11 1.93
C VAL A 102 -15.75 21.30 2.79
N GLU A 103 -15.75 22.30 3.67
CA GLU A 103 -14.72 22.57 4.67
C GLU A 103 -14.37 21.33 5.53
N GLU A 104 -15.38 20.69 6.13
CA GLU A 104 -15.20 19.50 6.99
C GLU A 104 -14.71 18.26 6.21
N THR A 105 -14.94 18.23 4.90
CA THR A 105 -14.49 17.14 4.02
C THR A 105 -13.04 17.37 3.60
N LEU A 106 -12.68 18.61 3.27
CA LEU A 106 -11.30 19.01 2.98
C LEU A 106 -10.38 18.79 4.19
N GLU A 107 -10.79 19.18 5.40
CA GLU A 107 -10.01 18.94 6.62
C GLU A 107 -9.74 17.44 6.85
N ARG A 108 -10.72 16.58 6.53
CA ARG A 108 -10.56 15.13 6.65
C ARG A 108 -9.66 14.54 5.56
N LEU A 109 -9.76 15.05 4.33
CA LEU A 109 -8.89 14.63 3.22
C LEU A 109 -7.44 15.04 3.49
N GLU A 110 -7.22 16.23 4.03
CA GLU A 110 -5.90 16.71 4.47
C GLU A 110 -5.32 15.77 5.53
N GLN A 111 -6.07 15.46 6.60
CA GLN A 111 -5.63 14.52 7.63
C GLN A 111 -5.32 13.12 7.08
N ARG A 112 -6.14 12.61 6.15
CA ARG A 112 -5.89 11.32 5.48
C ARG A 112 -4.65 11.38 4.61
N GLY A 113 -4.46 12.47 3.87
CA GLY A 113 -3.26 12.72 3.06
C GLY A 113 -1.99 12.67 3.91
N GLU A 114 -1.96 13.37 5.04
CA GLU A 114 -0.81 13.33 5.95
C GLU A 114 -0.54 11.92 6.52
N LEU A 115 -1.59 11.15 6.81
CA LEU A 115 -1.43 9.77 7.29
C LEU A 115 -0.84 8.88 6.19
N LEU A 116 -1.33 9.02 4.96
CA LEU A 116 -0.81 8.30 3.81
C LEU A 116 0.65 8.65 3.54
N ASP A 117 1.03 9.92 3.65
CA ASP A 117 2.43 10.35 3.49
C ASP A 117 3.36 9.67 4.51
N ARG A 118 2.94 9.62 5.79
CA ARG A 118 3.70 8.91 6.84
C ARG A 118 3.79 7.41 6.54
N GLU A 119 2.70 6.76 6.13
CA GLU A 119 2.68 5.34 5.81
C GLU A 119 3.53 5.00 4.58
N ILE A 120 3.55 5.87 3.57
CA ILE A 120 4.40 5.79 2.38
C ILE A 120 5.87 5.87 2.79
N ASP A 121 6.26 6.88 3.57
CA ASP A 121 7.65 7.07 4.01
C ASP A 121 8.17 5.90 4.85
N GLU A 122 7.35 5.41 5.78
CA GLU A 122 7.68 4.23 6.58
C GLU A 122 7.84 2.98 5.72
N THR A 123 6.90 2.75 4.80
CA THR A 123 6.91 1.55 3.94
C THR A 123 8.08 1.60 2.97
N LYS A 124 8.38 2.76 2.41
CA LYS A 124 9.55 3.00 1.57
C LYS A 124 10.85 2.71 2.32
N THR A 125 10.99 3.22 3.54
CA THR A 125 12.15 2.93 4.40
C THR A 125 12.30 1.43 4.65
N LYS A 126 11.19 0.72 4.90
CA LYS A 126 11.20 -0.74 5.07
C LYS A 126 11.65 -1.45 3.79
N VAL A 127 11.17 -1.05 2.61
CA VAL A 127 11.59 -1.60 1.32
C VAL A 127 13.09 -1.38 1.08
N GLU A 128 13.60 -0.17 1.31
CA GLU A 128 15.03 0.16 1.14
C GLU A 128 15.94 -0.67 2.08
N SER A 129 15.50 -0.88 3.32
CA SER A 129 16.21 -1.73 4.27
C SER A 129 16.27 -3.19 3.77
N LEU A 130 15.17 -3.71 3.24
CA LEU A 130 15.11 -5.07 2.69
C LEU A 130 15.96 -5.21 1.44
N ASP A 131 15.95 -4.23 0.53
CA ASP A 131 16.80 -4.25 -0.66
C ASP A 131 18.28 -4.25 -0.29
N THR A 132 18.67 -3.56 0.78
CA THR A 132 20.04 -3.59 1.31
C THR A 132 20.38 -4.99 1.83
N THR A 133 19.54 -5.57 2.68
CA THR A 133 19.76 -6.94 3.19
C THR A 133 19.79 -7.99 2.07
N LEU A 134 18.94 -7.85 1.05
CA LEU A 134 18.90 -8.74 -0.10
C LEU A 134 20.18 -8.64 -0.93
N LYS A 135 20.73 -7.43 -1.14
CA LYS A 135 22.02 -7.25 -1.83
C LYS A 135 23.14 -7.95 -1.06
N GLU A 136 23.21 -7.79 0.26
CA GLU A 136 24.22 -8.44 1.11
C GLU A 136 24.10 -9.97 1.09
N LEU A 137 22.89 -10.51 1.21
CA LEU A 137 22.65 -11.95 1.08
C LEU A 137 23.01 -12.46 -0.31
N LYS A 138 22.66 -11.72 -1.37
CA LYS A 138 22.99 -12.08 -2.76
C LYS A 138 24.51 -12.18 -2.94
N THR A 139 25.26 -11.16 -2.54
CA THR A 139 26.74 -11.19 -2.60
C THR A 139 27.33 -12.36 -1.82
N THR A 140 26.81 -12.64 -0.63
CA THR A 140 27.26 -13.77 0.20
C THR A 140 27.00 -15.12 -0.48
N LEU A 141 25.81 -15.30 -1.05
CA LEU A 141 25.42 -16.52 -1.75
C LEU A 141 26.22 -16.73 -3.04
N TYR A 142 26.41 -15.70 -3.87
CA TYR A 142 27.25 -15.79 -5.07
C TYR A 142 28.73 -16.00 -4.77
N ALA A 143 29.27 -15.41 -3.69
CA ALA A 143 30.65 -15.66 -3.27
C ALA A 143 30.88 -17.13 -2.85
N LYS A 144 29.85 -17.78 -2.31
CA LYS A 144 29.92 -19.17 -1.83
C LYS A 144 29.59 -20.21 -2.91
N PHE A 145 28.67 -19.90 -3.84
CA PHE A 145 28.13 -20.83 -4.82
C PHE A 145 28.43 -20.51 -6.28
N GLY A 146 28.91 -19.29 -6.58
CA GLY A 146 29.17 -18.83 -7.94
C GLY A 146 27.95 -18.95 -8.86
N ASP A 147 28.18 -19.37 -10.10
CA ASP A 147 27.14 -19.60 -11.12
C ASP A 147 26.34 -20.90 -10.90
N GLY A 148 26.65 -21.67 -9.84
CA GLY A 148 25.96 -22.92 -9.52
C GLY A 148 24.55 -22.74 -8.94
N ILE A 149 24.14 -21.51 -8.62
CA ILE A 149 22.81 -21.17 -8.13
C ILE A 149 22.16 -20.11 -9.02
N ASN A 150 20.87 -20.32 -9.35
CA ASN A 150 20.07 -19.29 -9.97
C ASN A 150 19.30 -18.50 -8.91
N LEU A 151 19.74 -17.26 -8.66
CA LEU A 151 19.08 -16.33 -7.75
C LEU A 151 18.29 -15.25 -8.49
N GLU A 152 18.13 -15.35 -9.81
CA GLU A 152 17.31 -14.42 -10.58
C GLU A 152 15.82 -14.76 -10.41
N ARG A 153 15.05 -13.78 -9.93
CA ARG A 153 13.60 -13.80 -9.93
C ARG A 153 13.06 -12.41 -10.18
#